data_AF-A0A7W7T4H3-F1
#
_entry.id   AF-A0A7W7T4H3-F1
#
_cell.length_a   1.000
_cell.length_b   1.000
_cell.length_c   1.000
_cell.angle_alpha   90.00
_cell.angle_beta   90.00
_cell.angle_gamma   90.00
#
_symmetry.space_group_name_H-M   'P 1'
#
loop_
_entity.id
_entity.type
_entity.pdbx_description
1 polymer ?
#
loop_
_entity_poly.entity_id
_entity_poly.type
_entity_poly.pdbx_seq_one_letter_code
_entity_poly.pdbx_strand_id
1 'polypeptide(L)'
;MKVPRAVVSDEAAVGLLTGHGSFVPDVTPVQLLNRATDPMLPVVKPHLFAVLRALDVLGLTNHVLVITRWRVGPEDCAVLNSLRHLKVTVLVTWSGIDDDRVEPVDSGVAETSLKTLFAHARRYRVVHYWRPVVPGLNDSEVHLARGAELGRFAHATVFTGLFFRDEIRDYYRAHGLPEPYGEVARRKIMPEDLEARVLGAVAAGPGDAAAVFRKTSCAVAYAHGLPDYNGHYGVRELCDICPVAQLDRCAGVWRRPDPDVAAGLVEAAGGRLVEVGDRAVVVEGLDEQARYPIQHRLGFQVHDAARPHHRRRHGRADLGWPSAARSAS
;
A
#
# COMPACT_ATOMS: atom_id res chain seq x y z
N MET A 1 5.19 -24.51 6.44
CA MET A 1 5.53 -23.07 6.33
C MET A 1 6.90 -22.95 5.67
N LYS A 2 7.09 -22.06 4.68
CA LYS A 2 8.42 -21.86 4.07
C LYS A 2 9.37 -21.24 5.10
N VAL A 3 10.59 -21.77 5.21
CA VAL A 3 11.61 -21.23 6.12
C VAL A 3 12.37 -20.11 5.39
N PRO A 4 12.38 -18.87 5.90
CA PRO A 4 13.16 -17.78 5.31
C PRO A 4 14.64 -18.15 5.26
N ARG A 5 15.32 -17.79 4.16
CA ARG A 5 16.75 -17.99 3.98
C ARG A 5 17.41 -16.64 3.72
N ALA A 6 18.50 -16.35 4.42
CA ALA A 6 19.31 -15.18 4.15
C ALA A 6 19.96 -15.31 2.77
N VAL A 7 19.90 -14.25 1.97
CA VAL A 7 20.50 -14.20 0.62
C VAL A 7 21.65 -13.20 0.53
N VAL A 8 21.75 -12.29 1.50
CA VAL A 8 22.77 -11.24 1.62
C VAL A 8 22.85 -10.81 3.09
N SER A 9 23.97 -10.23 3.52
CA SER A 9 24.08 -9.62 4.87
C SER A 9 23.29 -8.31 4.96
N ASP A 10 22.94 -7.91 6.18
CA ASP A 10 22.19 -6.66 6.41
C ASP A 10 22.93 -5.42 5.89
N GLU A 11 24.26 -5.36 6.09
CA GLU A 11 25.10 -4.26 5.61
C GLU A 11 25.15 -4.19 4.07
N ALA A 12 25.36 -5.33 3.41
CA ALA A 12 25.36 -5.38 1.95
C ALA A 12 23.97 -5.07 1.38
N ALA A 13 22.88 -5.49 2.04
CA ALA A 13 21.52 -5.11 1.64
C ALA A 13 21.31 -3.58 1.70
N VAL A 14 21.80 -2.92 2.75
CA VAL A 14 21.74 -1.46 2.89
C VAL A 14 22.55 -0.78 1.80
N GLY A 15 23.79 -1.21 1.55
CA GLY A 15 24.64 -0.65 0.49
C GLY A 15 24.05 -0.82 -0.90
N LEU A 16 23.47 -1.99 -1.20
CA LEU A 16 22.77 -2.24 -2.46
C LEU A 16 21.54 -1.35 -2.64
N LEU A 17 20.77 -1.14 -1.57
CA LEU A 17 19.59 -0.26 -1.61
C LEU A 17 19.98 1.20 -1.83
N THR A 18 20.91 1.73 -1.03
CA THR A 18 21.27 3.16 -1.08
C THR A 18 22.12 3.52 -2.30
N GLY A 19 22.86 2.55 -2.85
CA GLY A 19 23.61 2.69 -4.10
C GLY A 19 22.79 2.44 -5.36
N HIS A 20 21.53 2.02 -5.25
CA HIS A 20 20.70 1.73 -6.42
C HIS A 20 20.31 3.02 -7.16
N GLY A 21 20.43 3.07 -8.48
CA GLY A 21 20.15 4.31 -9.26
C GLY A 21 18.71 4.84 -9.16
N SER A 22 17.77 3.96 -8.81
CA SER A 22 16.37 4.32 -8.53
C SER A 22 16.14 4.87 -7.12
N PHE A 23 17.09 4.69 -6.20
CA PHE A 23 16.98 5.21 -4.84
C PHE A 23 17.40 6.67 -4.81
N VAL A 24 16.53 7.50 -4.26
CA VAL A 24 16.78 8.91 -4.00
C VAL A 24 16.62 9.13 -2.49
N PRO A 25 17.66 9.62 -1.80
CA PRO A 25 17.56 10.02 -0.41
C PRO A 25 16.36 10.92 -0.16
N ASP A 26 15.66 10.68 0.95
CA ASP A 26 14.49 11.44 1.43
C ASP A 26 13.22 11.37 0.57
N VAL A 27 13.33 10.92 -0.69
CA VAL A 27 12.24 10.90 -1.67
C VAL A 27 11.66 9.50 -1.87
N THR A 28 12.53 8.49 -2.02
CA THR A 28 12.08 7.14 -2.42
C THR A 28 11.46 6.40 -1.23
N PRO A 29 10.18 6.00 -1.28
CA PRO A 29 9.61 5.12 -0.27
C PRO A 29 10.22 3.72 -0.39
N VAL A 30 10.57 3.12 0.74
CA VAL A 30 11.19 1.79 0.82
C VAL A 30 10.24 0.82 1.50
N GLN A 31 10.04 -0.36 0.92
CA GLN A 31 9.36 -1.48 1.59
C GLN A 31 10.39 -2.54 1.95
N LEU A 32 10.57 -2.82 3.24
CA LEU A 32 11.54 -3.81 3.69
C LEU A 32 10.88 -5.19 3.79
N LEU A 33 11.57 -6.20 3.24
CA LEU A 33 11.26 -7.63 3.45
C LEU A 33 9.82 -8.04 3.11
N ASN A 34 9.15 -7.35 2.18
CA ASN A 34 7.70 -7.49 1.93
C ASN A 34 7.30 -8.61 0.93
N ARG A 35 8.23 -9.14 0.11
CA ARG A 35 7.86 -10.04 -1.00
C ARG A 35 7.91 -11.54 -0.65
N ALA A 36 8.90 -11.95 0.13
CA ALA A 36 9.23 -13.36 0.31
C ALA A 36 8.99 -13.89 1.73
N THR A 37 8.82 -13.00 2.71
CA THR A 37 8.69 -13.35 4.13
C THR A 37 7.86 -12.28 4.84
N ASP A 38 7.38 -12.59 6.05
CA ASP A 38 6.90 -11.56 6.97
C ASP A 38 8.10 -11.02 7.79
N PRO A 39 8.26 -9.68 7.90
CA PRO A 39 9.42 -9.05 8.56
C PRO A 39 9.44 -9.26 10.08
N MET A 40 8.32 -9.63 10.70
CA MET A 40 8.21 -9.81 12.16
C MET A 40 8.30 -11.27 12.60
N LEU A 41 8.57 -12.22 11.68
CA LEU A 41 8.90 -13.59 12.07
C LEU A 41 10.13 -13.60 12.99
N PRO A 42 10.20 -14.49 14.01
CA PRO A 42 11.30 -14.48 14.98
C PRO A 42 12.70 -14.53 14.36
N VAL A 43 12.87 -15.28 13.27
CA VAL A 43 14.17 -15.42 12.57
C VAL A 43 14.49 -14.25 11.64
N VAL A 44 13.52 -13.42 11.28
CA VAL A 44 13.67 -12.29 10.34
C VAL A 44 13.76 -10.95 11.08
N LYS A 45 13.04 -10.83 12.20
CA LYS A 45 12.92 -9.61 13.00
C LYS A 45 14.26 -8.96 13.40
N PRO A 46 15.30 -9.72 13.81
CA PRO A 46 16.61 -9.12 14.09
C PRO A 46 17.22 -8.39 12.87
N HIS A 47 17.09 -8.97 11.68
CA HIS A 47 17.58 -8.41 10.42
C HIS A 47 16.82 -7.16 10.01
N LEU A 48 15.49 -7.17 10.13
CA LEU A 48 14.67 -5.97 9.93
C LEU A 48 15.20 -4.81 10.76
N PHE A 49 15.40 -5.04 12.07
CA PHE A 49 15.84 -3.98 12.97
C PHE A 49 17.29 -3.55 12.74
N ALA A 50 18.17 -4.45 12.31
CA ALA A 50 19.52 -4.10 11.90
C ALA A 50 19.52 -3.17 10.68
N VAL A 51 18.76 -3.52 9.64
CA VAL A 51 18.61 -2.70 8.42
C VAL A 51 17.98 -1.34 8.74
N LEU A 52 16.92 -1.30 9.56
CA LEU A 52 16.29 -0.03 9.96
C LEU A 52 17.27 0.89 10.69
N ARG A 53 18.04 0.37 11.66
CA ARG A 53 19.04 1.17 12.37
C ARG A 53 20.14 1.67 11.43
N ALA A 54 20.63 0.80 10.54
CA ALA A 54 21.66 1.15 9.56
C ALA A 54 21.20 2.26 8.60
N LEU A 55 19.96 2.19 8.12
CA LEU A 55 19.37 3.26 7.30
C LEU A 55 19.17 4.55 8.10
N ASP A 56 18.77 4.45 9.37
CA ASP A 56 18.51 5.61 10.23
C ASP A 56 19.79 6.39 10.58
N VAL A 57 20.92 5.71 10.84
CA VAL A 57 22.21 6.38 11.10
C VAL A 57 22.78 7.12 9.90
N LEU A 58 22.29 6.84 8.68
CA LEU A 58 22.60 7.63 7.49
C LEU A 58 21.85 8.97 7.45
N GLY A 59 20.98 9.26 8.43
CA GLY A 59 20.23 10.51 8.51
C GLY A 59 19.06 10.60 7.54
N LEU A 60 18.71 9.50 6.86
CA LEU A 60 17.66 9.44 5.85
C LEU A 60 16.27 9.70 6.46
N THR A 61 15.44 10.45 5.75
CA THR A 61 14.05 10.75 6.14
C THR A 61 13.03 10.05 5.25
N ASN A 62 13.45 9.07 4.45
CA ASN A 62 12.58 8.31 3.56
C ASN A 62 11.40 7.68 4.34
N HIS A 63 10.27 7.52 3.64
CA HIS A 63 9.22 6.61 4.11
C HIS A 63 9.74 5.17 4.10
N VAL A 64 9.64 4.49 5.23
CA VAL A 64 10.00 3.07 5.33
C VAL A 64 8.80 2.28 5.82
N LEU A 65 8.37 1.32 5.01
CA LEU A 65 7.17 0.53 5.25
C LEU A 65 7.55 -0.88 5.69
N VAL A 66 6.98 -1.28 6.83
CA VAL A 66 7.05 -2.63 7.36
C VAL A 66 5.64 -3.21 7.31
N ILE A 67 5.40 -4.16 6.41
CA ILE A 67 4.09 -4.81 6.27
C ILE A 67 4.16 -6.15 6.98
N THR A 68 3.30 -6.36 7.97
CA THR A 68 3.29 -7.60 8.75
C THR A 68 1.87 -8.03 9.06
N ARG A 69 1.67 -9.32 9.26
CA ARG A 69 0.49 -9.91 9.87
C ARG A 69 0.83 -10.72 11.12
N TRP A 70 2.08 -10.64 11.56
CA TRP A 70 2.64 -11.45 12.63
C TRP A 70 2.73 -10.67 13.94
N ARG A 71 3.12 -11.38 15.00
CA ARG A 71 3.18 -10.89 16.37
C ARG A 71 4.17 -9.73 16.50
N VAL A 72 3.71 -8.65 17.14
CA VAL A 72 4.54 -7.50 17.55
C VAL A 72 4.37 -7.27 19.05
N GLY A 73 5.50 -7.18 19.76
CA GLY A 73 5.54 -6.90 21.20
C GLY A 73 5.88 -5.46 21.56
N PRO A 74 5.71 -5.04 22.83
CA PRO A 74 6.15 -3.73 23.32
C PRO A 74 7.66 -3.47 23.12
N GLU A 75 8.49 -4.50 23.19
CA GLU A 75 9.93 -4.42 22.95
C GLU A 75 10.26 -4.03 21.50
N ASP A 76 9.49 -4.54 20.54
CA ASP A 76 9.60 -4.18 19.13
C ASP A 76 9.23 -2.70 18.93
N CYS A 77 8.17 -2.25 19.62
CA CYS A 77 7.75 -0.86 19.61
C CYS A 77 8.82 0.07 20.19
N ALA A 78 9.55 -0.36 21.21
CA ALA A 78 10.67 0.40 21.77
C ALA A 78 11.80 0.58 20.75
N VAL A 79 12.13 -0.47 19.98
CA VAL A 79 13.11 -0.38 18.88
C VAL A 79 12.64 0.59 17.81
N LEU A 80 11.40 0.46 17.33
CA LEU A 80 10.84 1.36 16.32
C LEU A 80 10.83 2.83 16.78
N ASN A 81 10.55 3.08 18.06
CA ASN A 81 10.57 4.43 18.64
C ASN A 81 11.99 4.99 18.87
N SER A 82 13.03 4.16 18.81
CA SER A 82 14.42 4.63 18.96
C SER A 82 14.99 5.28 17.70
N LEU A 83 14.42 4.95 16.53
CA LEU A 83 14.79 5.52 15.23
C LEU A 83 14.53 7.02 15.21
N ARG A 84 15.45 7.78 14.61
CA ARG A 84 15.49 9.25 14.69
C ARG A 84 15.06 9.98 13.44
N HIS A 85 15.37 9.45 12.27
CA HIS A 85 15.27 10.16 11.00
C HIS A 85 14.21 9.53 10.11
N LEU A 86 14.13 8.20 10.07
CA LEU A 86 13.22 7.49 9.17
C LEU A 86 11.74 7.72 9.51
N LYS A 87 10.91 7.87 8.47
CA LYS A 87 9.45 7.93 8.59
C LYS A 87 8.88 6.52 8.53
N VAL A 88 9.05 5.77 9.62
CA VAL A 88 8.63 4.37 9.68
C VAL A 88 7.12 4.24 9.83
N THR A 89 6.52 3.43 8.98
CA THR A 89 5.12 3.01 9.10
C THR A 89 5.01 1.50 9.13
N VAL A 90 4.36 0.99 10.19
CA VAL A 90 3.99 -0.42 10.29
C VAL A 90 2.56 -0.59 9.76
N LEU A 91 2.42 -1.39 8.71
CA LEU A 91 1.14 -1.73 8.10
C LEU A 91 0.75 -3.12 8.57
N VAL A 92 -0.29 -3.19 9.40
CA VAL A 92 -0.77 -4.46 9.94
C VAL A 92 -1.83 -5.02 9.01
N THR A 93 -1.48 -6.09 8.32
CA THR A 93 -2.35 -6.79 7.37
C THR A 93 -3.37 -7.60 8.14
N TRP A 94 -4.63 -7.16 8.08
CA TRP A 94 -5.77 -7.84 8.66
C TRP A 94 -6.76 -8.17 7.53
N SER A 95 -7.10 -9.45 7.38
CA SER A 95 -8.12 -9.89 6.43
C SER A 95 -9.47 -10.09 7.12
N GLY A 96 -9.50 -10.71 8.30
CA GLY A 96 -10.77 -11.13 8.91
C GLY A 96 -11.43 -12.28 8.16
N ILE A 97 -10.66 -13.04 7.37
CA ILE A 97 -11.11 -14.29 6.75
C ILE A 97 -11.04 -15.39 7.80
N ASP A 98 -12.17 -16.07 8.04
CA ASP A 98 -12.28 -17.13 9.04
C ASP A 98 -11.94 -18.53 8.50
N ASP A 99 -11.98 -18.72 7.18
CA ASP A 99 -11.64 -20.01 6.54
C ASP A 99 -10.13 -20.26 6.58
N ASP A 100 -9.69 -21.17 7.43
CA ASP A 100 -8.28 -21.52 7.68
C ASP A 100 -7.58 -22.15 6.47
N ARG A 101 -8.35 -22.68 5.51
CA ARG A 101 -7.83 -23.17 4.22
C ARG A 101 -7.44 -22.01 3.31
N VAL A 102 -8.08 -20.85 3.47
CA VAL A 102 -7.74 -19.63 2.73
C VAL A 102 -6.72 -18.79 3.49
N GLU A 103 -6.95 -18.59 4.79
CA GLU A 103 -6.13 -17.78 5.67
C GLU A 103 -5.68 -18.59 6.89
N PRO A 104 -4.51 -19.25 6.84
CA PRO A 104 -4.04 -20.09 7.93
C PRO A 104 -3.50 -19.29 9.12
N VAL A 105 -3.33 -17.97 8.99
CA VAL A 105 -2.87 -17.11 10.09
C VAL A 105 -4.07 -16.45 10.75
N ASP A 106 -4.30 -16.80 12.02
CA ASP A 106 -5.35 -16.21 12.85
C ASP A 106 -5.30 -14.67 12.83
N SER A 107 -6.41 -14.06 12.40
CA SER A 107 -6.57 -12.61 12.34
C SER A 107 -6.45 -11.94 13.72
N GLY A 108 -6.72 -12.66 14.81
CA GLY A 108 -6.51 -12.19 16.18
C GLY A 108 -5.04 -11.84 16.50
N VAL A 109 -4.08 -12.47 15.82
CA VAL A 109 -2.65 -12.11 15.91
C VAL A 109 -2.41 -10.71 15.36
N ALA A 110 -2.99 -10.41 14.19
CA ALA A 110 -2.90 -9.11 13.56
C ALA A 110 -3.62 -8.04 14.39
N GLU A 111 -4.82 -8.34 14.92
CA GLU A 111 -5.55 -7.40 15.79
C GLU A 111 -4.79 -7.04 17.06
N THR A 112 -4.21 -8.03 17.73
CA THR A 112 -3.39 -7.82 18.93
C THR A 112 -2.18 -6.95 18.60
N SER A 113 -1.51 -7.25 17.49
CA SER A 113 -0.33 -6.50 17.05
C SER A 113 -0.69 -5.06 16.66
N LEU A 114 -1.84 -4.84 16.00
CA LEU A 114 -2.36 -3.51 15.67
C LEU A 114 -2.57 -2.67 16.95
N LYS A 115 -3.26 -3.24 17.94
CA LYS A 115 -3.53 -2.58 19.22
C LYS A 115 -2.23 -2.25 19.98
N THR A 116 -1.31 -3.21 20.07
CA THR A 116 0.00 -3.01 20.72
C THR A 116 0.80 -1.91 20.03
N LEU A 117 0.95 -1.97 18.71
CA LEU A 117 1.66 -0.96 17.93
C LEU A 117 1.04 0.43 18.14
N PHE A 118 -0.29 0.54 18.06
CA PHE A 118 -0.94 1.83 18.21
C PHE A 118 -0.78 2.40 19.62
N ALA A 119 -0.96 1.58 20.66
CA ALA A 119 -0.81 2.00 22.05
C ALA A 119 0.60 2.49 22.39
N HIS A 120 1.62 1.95 21.71
CA HIS A 120 3.02 2.30 21.95
C HIS A 120 3.63 3.24 20.90
N ALA A 121 2.86 3.70 19.91
CA ALA A 121 3.38 4.55 18.85
C ALA A 121 3.75 5.95 19.38
N ARG A 122 5.02 6.33 19.23
CA ARG A 122 5.50 7.70 19.50
C ARG A 122 6.11 8.32 18.25
N ARG A 123 7.08 7.62 17.64
CA ARG A 123 7.84 8.12 16.48
C ARG A 123 7.48 7.45 15.16
N TYR A 124 7.10 6.18 15.21
CA TYR A 124 6.57 5.49 14.03
C TYR A 124 5.06 5.71 13.91
N ARG A 125 4.49 5.27 12.79
CA ARG A 125 3.05 5.29 12.53
C ARG A 125 2.53 3.90 12.24
N VAL A 126 1.24 3.73 12.49
CA VAL A 126 0.53 2.45 12.39
C VAL A 126 -0.62 2.63 11.43
N VAL A 127 -0.71 1.74 10.45
CA VAL A 127 -1.77 1.73 9.46
C VAL A 127 -2.51 0.40 9.55
N HIS A 128 -3.83 0.47 9.73
CA HIS A 128 -4.70 -0.68 9.57
C HIS A 128 -4.76 -1.01 8.08
N TYR A 129 -4.07 -2.08 7.68
CA TYR A 129 -3.99 -2.50 6.29
C TYR A 129 -5.01 -3.60 6.05
N TRP A 130 -6.27 -3.19 5.89
CA TRP A 130 -7.41 -4.07 5.72
C TRP A 130 -7.38 -4.74 4.34
N ARG A 131 -6.78 -5.93 4.27
CA ARG A 131 -6.67 -6.66 3.02
C ARG A 131 -6.41 -8.15 3.19
N PRO A 132 -6.84 -8.95 2.20
CA PRO A 132 -7.80 -8.56 1.15
C PRO A 132 -9.23 -8.47 1.71
N VAL A 133 -10.09 -7.64 1.13
CA VAL A 133 -11.55 -7.75 1.28
C VAL A 133 -12.09 -8.51 0.08
N VAL A 134 -12.81 -9.61 0.31
CA VAL A 134 -13.18 -10.58 -0.72
C VAL A 134 -14.66 -10.99 -0.58
N PRO A 135 -15.46 -10.90 -1.65
CA PRO A 135 -16.83 -11.36 -1.65
C PRO A 135 -16.95 -12.82 -1.21
N GLY A 136 -17.89 -13.11 -0.32
CA GLY A 136 -18.19 -14.46 0.16
C GLY A 136 -17.21 -15.03 1.19
N LEU A 137 -16.13 -14.32 1.53
CA LEU A 137 -15.14 -14.79 2.51
C LEU A 137 -15.10 -13.94 3.79
N ASN A 138 -15.11 -12.62 3.63
CA ASN A 138 -14.94 -11.67 4.75
C ASN A 138 -15.67 -10.35 4.50
N ASP A 139 -16.83 -10.42 3.85
CA ASP A 139 -17.64 -9.27 3.49
C ASP A 139 -19.04 -9.30 4.10
N SER A 140 -19.31 -10.13 5.12
CA SER A 140 -20.57 -10.01 5.86
C SER A 140 -20.63 -8.70 6.66
N GLU A 141 -21.82 -8.27 7.07
CA GLU A 141 -21.97 -7.06 7.89
C GLU A 141 -21.14 -7.13 9.20
N VAL A 142 -20.99 -8.32 9.78
CA VAL A 142 -20.16 -8.54 10.98
C VAL A 142 -18.67 -8.34 10.65
N HIS A 143 -18.20 -8.88 9.53
CA HIS A 143 -16.81 -8.71 9.09
C HIS A 143 -16.49 -7.24 8.80
N LEU A 144 -17.40 -6.56 8.09
CA LEU A 144 -17.22 -5.15 7.74
C LEU A 144 -17.26 -4.24 8.97
N ALA A 145 -18.18 -4.49 9.91
CA ALA A 145 -18.25 -3.76 11.17
C ALA A 145 -16.97 -3.96 12.00
N ARG A 146 -16.43 -5.18 12.05
CA ARG A 146 -15.17 -5.46 12.75
C ARG A 146 -13.99 -4.72 12.09
N GLY A 147 -13.89 -4.76 10.77
CA GLY A 147 -12.85 -4.02 10.03
C GLY A 147 -12.92 -2.51 10.28
N ALA A 148 -14.13 -1.94 10.33
CA ALA A 148 -14.35 -0.53 10.68
C ALA A 148 -13.93 -0.23 12.13
N GLU A 149 -14.30 -1.07 13.09
CA GLU A 149 -13.93 -0.92 14.51
C GLU A 149 -12.41 -0.90 14.71
N LEU A 150 -11.67 -1.76 14.01
CA LEU A 150 -10.20 -1.81 14.11
C LEU A 150 -9.53 -0.51 13.64
N GLY A 151 -10.21 0.31 12.85
CA GLY A 151 -9.75 1.64 12.48
C GLY A 151 -9.46 2.56 13.68
N ARG A 152 -10.05 2.31 14.86
CA ARG A 152 -9.74 3.04 16.11
C ARG A 152 -8.32 2.83 16.63
N PHE A 153 -7.67 1.74 16.21
CA PHE A 153 -6.34 1.35 16.65
C PHE A 153 -5.29 1.61 15.58
N ALA A 154 -5.46 2.67 14.78
CA ALA A 154 -4.53 3.05 13.74
C ALA A 154 -4.47 4.57 13.57
N HIS A 155 -3.43 5.05 12.90
CA HIS A 155 -3.33 6.46 12.48
C HIS A 155 -4.03 6.69 11.13
N ALA A 156 -4.20 5.63 10.35
CA ALA A 156 -4.96 5.61 9.09
C ALA A 156 -5.40 4.18 8.78
N THR A 157 -6.47 4.05 8.01
CA THR A 157 -6.93 2.76 7.45
C THR A 157 -6.79 2.80 5.93
N VAL A 158 -6.33 1.69 5.34
CA VAL A 158 -6.40 1.48 3.89
C VAL A 158 -6.99 0.11 3.63
N PHE A 159 -7.93 0.06 2.70
CA PHE A 159 -8.57 -1.19 2.28
C PHE A 159 -8.28 -1.49 0.80
N THR A 160 -8.21 -2.78 0.46
CA THR A 160 -8.07 -3.21 -0.93
C THR A 160 -8.47 -4.67 -1.09
N GLY A 161 -8.92 -5.03 -2.28
CA GLY A 161 -9.33 -6.40 -2.57
C GLY A 161 -8.19 -7.35 -2.94
N LEU A 162 -8.56 -8.50 -3.47
CA LEU A 162 -7.66 -9.62 -3.72
C LEU A 162 -6.93 -9.49 -5.06
N PHE A 163 -5.69 -9.96 -5.08
CA PHE A 163 -4.94 -10.16 -6.30
C PHE A 163 -5.17 -11.55 -6.87
N PHE A 164 -6.36 -11.79 -7.43
CA PHE A 164 -6.77 -13.11 -7.86
C PHE A 164 -6.13 -13.46 -9.21
N ARG A 165 -5.16 -14.37 -9.17
CA ARG A 165 -4.37 -14.85 -10.31
C ARG A 165 -4.58 -16.35 -10.51
N ASP A 166 -4.08 -16.87 -11.63
CA ASP A 166 -4.16 -18.29 -11.95
C ASP A 166 -3.67 -19.19 -10.81
N GLU A 167 -2.57 -18.82 -10.14
CA GLU A 167 -2.04 -19.65 -9.04
C GLU A 167 -3.00 -19.72 -7.83
N ILE A 168 -3.72 -18.64 -7.54
CA ILE A 168 -4.73 -18.63 -6.47
C ILE A 168 -5.97 -19.39 -6.92
N ARG A 169 -6.39 -19.23 -8.17
CA ARG A 169 -7.52 -19.97 -8.73
C ARG A 169 -7.28 -21.47 -8.72
N ASP A 170 -6.09 -21.90 -9.14
CA ASP A 170 -5.69 -23.31 -9.18
C ASP A 170 -5.65 -23.88 -7.76
N TYR A 171 -5.16 -23.09 -6.78
CA TYR A 171 -5.26 -23.46 -5.37
C TYR A 171 -6.71 -23.68 -4.93
N TYR A 172 -7.62 -22.76 -5.24
CA TYR A 172 -9.04 -22.87 -4.87
C TYR A 172 -9.67 -24.13 -5.47
N ARG A 173 -9.46 -24.38 -6.77
CA ARG A 173 -9.96 -25.57 -7.47
C ARG A 173 -9.40 -26.86 -6.89
N ALA A 174 -8.09 -26.92 -6.64
CA ALA A 174 -7.44 -28.10 -6.10
C ALA A 174 -7.92 -28.47 -4.68
N HIS A 175 -8.43 -27.49 -3.92
CA HIS A 175 -8.91 -27.68 -2.55
C HIS A 175 -10.44 -27.64 -2.43
N GLY A 176 -11.18 -27.63 -3.55
CA GLY A 176 -12.64 -27.61 -3.55
C GLY A 176 -13.25 -26.34 -2.94
N LEU A 177 -12.51 -25.23 -2.99
CA LEU A 177 -12.96 -23.93 -2.47
C LEU A 177 -13.76 -23.19 -3.55
N PRO A 178 -14.85 -22.48 -3.18
CA PRO A 178 -15.60 -21.65 -4.12
C PRO A 178 -14.73 -20.47 -4.59
N GLU A 179 -14.58 -20.33 -5.91
CA GLU A 179 -13.83 -19.22 -6.48
C GLU A 179 -14.51 -17.87 -6.15
N PRO A 180 -13.79 -16.88 -5.61
CA PRO A 180 -14.39 -15.60 -5.21
C PRO A 180 -14.76 -14.71 -6.40
N TYR A 181 -14.21 -15.01 -7.58
CA TYR A 181 -14.45 -14.28 -8.83
C TYR A 181 -14.49 -15.27 -9.99
N GLY A 182 -15.28 -14.97 -11.02
CA GLY A 182 -15.36 -15.80 -12.23
C GLY A 182 -14.12 -15.72 -13.13
N GLU A 183 -13.29 -14.68 -12.97
CA GLU A 183 -12.12 -14.43 -13.79
C GLU A 183 -10.93 -13.95 -12.94
N VAL A 184 -9.72 -14.16 -13.44
CA VAL A 184 -8.46 -13.65 -12.85
C VAL A 184 -8.11 -12.27 -13.40
N ALA A 185 -7.28 -11.51 -12.69
CA ALA A 185 -6.87 -10.19 -13.14
C ALA A 185 -5.41 -9.83 -12.81
N ARG A 186 -4.82 -8.98 -13.68
CA ARG A 186 -3.46 -8.43 -13.50
C ARG A 186 -3.36 -7.40 -12.36
N ARG A 187 -4.48 -6.84 -11.90
CA ARG A 187 -4.59 -5.84 -10.81
C ARG A 187 -5.50 -6.39 -9.73
N LYS A 188 -5.49 -5.78 -8.54
CA LYS A 188 -6.39 -6.20 -7.45
C LYS A 188 -7.84 -5.97 -7.86
N ILE A 189 -8.68 -6.95 -7.59
CA ILE A 189 -10.12 -6.93 -7.86
C ILE A 189 -10.79 -6.39 -6.60
N MET A 190 -11.52 -5.29 -6.74
CA MET A 190 -12.32 -4.66 -5.69
C MET A 190 -13.62 -4.21 -6.35
N PRO A 191 -14.71 -4.98 -6.22
CA PRO A 191 -16.00 -4.62 -6.77
C PRO A 191 -16.51 -3.28 -6.21
N GLU A 192 -17.23 -2.52 -7.04
CA GLU A 192 -17.75 -1.19 -6.68
C GLU A 192 -18.77 -1.26 -5.53
N ASP A 193 -19.64 -2.28 -5.55
CA ASP A 193 -20.63 -2.54 -4.51
C ASP A 193 -19.96 -2.94 -3.18
N LEU A 194 -18.94 -3.79 -3.23
CA LEU A 194 -18.17 -4.16 -2.04
C LEU A 194 -17.42 -2.95 -1.46
N GLU A 195 -16.86 -2.08 -2.31
CA GLU A 195 -16.27 -0.84 -1.85
C GLU A 195 -17.29 0.07 -1.16
N ALA A 196 -18.48 0.23 -1.74
CA ALA A 196 -19.54 1.03 -1.14
C ALA A 196 -19.95 0.48 0.24
N ARG A 197 -20.01 -0.85 0.40
CA ARG A 197 -20.30 -1.50 1.68
C ARG A 197 -19.20 -1.29 2.71
N VAL A 198 -17.92 -1.39 2.32
CA VAL A 198 -16.78 -1.05 3.20
C VAL A 198 -16.87 0.40 3.67
N LEU A 199 -17.12 1.34 2.76
CA LEU A 199 -17.24 2.76 3.11
C LEU A 199 -18.46 3.03 3.99
N GLY A 200 -19.58 2.35 3.74
CA GLY A 200 -20.78 2.40 4.58
C GLY A 200 -20.52 1.90 6.00
N ALA A 201 -19.82 0.78 6.15
CA ALA A 201 -19.44 0.24 7.46
C ALA A 201 -18.49 1.17 8.21
N VAL A 202 -17.53 1.81 7.52
CA VAL A 202 -16.65 2.82 8.13
C VAL A 202 -17.45 4.04 8.59
N ALA A 203 -18.39 4.52 7.76
CA ALA A 203 -19.24 5.67 8.10
C ALA A 203 -20.21 5.39 9.27
N ALA A 204 -20.72 4.16 9.37
CA ALA A 204 -21.57 3.71 10.47
C ALA A 204 -20.77 3.29 11.73
N GLY A 205 -19.46 3.16 11.59
CA GLY A 205 -18.55 2.75 12.65
C GLY A 205 -18.30 3.83 13.70
N PRO A 206 -17.34 3.58 14.61
CA PRO A 206 -17.01 4.53 15.67
C PRO A 206 -16.50 5.87 15.12
N GLY A 207 -17.03 6.98 15.62
CA GLY A 207 -16.71 8.33 15.11
C GLY A 207 -15.27 8.82 15.36
N ASP A 208 -14.50 8.10 16.17
CA ASP A 208 -13.08 8.30 16.43
C ASP A 208 -12.17 7.31 15.67
N ALA A 209 -12.72 6.51 14.76
CA ALA A 209 -11.93 5.67 13.87
C ALA A 209 -11.06 6.51 12.93
N ALA A 210 -9.88 5.98 12.59
CA ALA A 210 -8.97 6.66 11.69
C ALA A 210 -9.54 6.85 10.28
N ALA A 211 -9.09 7.90 9.60
CA ALA A 211 -9.44 8.17 8.22
C ALA A 211 -9.12 6.99 7.29
N VAL A 212 -10.00 6.74 6.32
CA VAL A 212 -9.91 5.63 5.38
C VAL A 212 -9.43 6.08 4.00
N PHE A 213 -8.58 5.28 3.35
CA PHE A 213 -7.96 5.61 2.07
C PHE A 213 -8.02 4.43 1.09
N ARG A 214 -8.17 4.73 -0.21
CA ARG A 214 -8.07 3.72 -1.30
C ARG A 214 -6.63 3.35 -1.64
N LYS A 215 -5.67 4.19 -1.26
CA LYS A 215 -4.25 4.09 -1.65
C LYS A 215 -3.39 4.03 -0.40
N THR A 216 -2.52 3.03 -0.36
CA THR A 216 -1.57 2.82 0.74
C THR A 216 -0.69 4.05 0.94
N SER A 217 -0.23 4.69 -0.14
CA SER A 217 0.61 5.88 -0.04
C SER A 217 -0.11 7.08 0.56
N CYS A 218 -1.40 7.26 0.28
CA CYS A 218 -2.20 8.30 0.92
C CYS A 218 -2.36 8.05 2.42
N ALA A 219 -2.66 6.81 2.85
CA ALA A 219 -2.78 6.44 4.26
C ALA A 219 -1.44 6.64 5.02
N VAL A 220 -0.33 6.19 4.41
CA VAL A 220 1.01 6.36 4.97
C VAL A 220 1.36 7.84 5.11
N ALA A 221 1.19 8.63 4.05
CA ALA A 221 1.54 10.05 4.08
C ALA A 221 0.66 10.81 5.09
N TYR A 222 -0.65 10.53 5.12
CA TYR A 222 -1.58 11.10 6.09
C TYR A 222 -1.14 10.85 7.54
N ALA A 223 -0.76 9.62 7.87
CA ALA A 223 -0.32 9.25 9.21
C ALA A 223 0.92 10.05 9.67
N HIS A 224 1.74 10.50 8.73
CA HIS A 224 2.92 11.34 8.97
C HIS A 224 2.65 12.86 8.77
N GLY A 225 1.42 13.25 8.44
CA GLY A 225 1.07 14.66 8.17
C GLY A 225 1.66 15.21 6.87
N LEU A 226 1.94 14.35 5.90
CA LEU A 226 2.61 14.68 4.64
C LEU A 226 1.65 14.55 3.43
N PRO A 227 1.94 15.23 2.31
CA PRO A 227 1.24 14.97 1.05
C PRO A 227 1.56 13.56 0.50
N ASP A 228 0.65 13.00 -0.30
CA ASP A 228 0.86 11.69 -0.92
C ASP A 228 2.08 11.67 -1.84
N TYR A 229 3.07 10.82 -1.51
CA TYR A 229 4.33 10.70 -2.26
C TYR A 229 4.20 10.04 -3.64
N ASN A 230 3.01 9.51 -3.97
CA ASN A 230 2.72 9.00 -5.32
C ASN A 230 2.01 10.02 -6.21
N GLY A 231 1.56 11.17 -5.70
CA GLY A 231 0.94 12.19 -6.53
C GLY A 231 -0.48 11.87 -7.02
N HIS A 232 -1.27 11.08 -6.27
CA HIS A 232 -2.63 10.71 -6.67
C HIS A 232 -3.63 11.87 -6.70
N TYR A 233 -3.26 13.06 -6.21
CA TYR A 233 -4.17 14.21 -6.14
C TYR A 233 -4.73 14.65 -7.50
N GLY A 234 -3.97 14.48 -8.59
CA GLY A 234 -4.45 14.71 -9.97
C GLY A 234 -5.52 13.70 -10.43
N VAL A 235 -5.70 12.60 -9.71
CA VAL A 235 -6.70 11.55 -9.96
C VAL A 235 -7.86 11.74 -8.97
N ARG A 236 -8.59 12.83 -9.17
CA ARG A 236 -9.59 13.39 -8.23
C ARG A 236 -10.65 12.41 -7.76
N GLU A 237 -11.04 11.47 -8.62
CA GLU A 237 -12.01 10.45 -8.28
C GLU A 237 -11.54 9.41 -7.25
N LEU A 238 -10.27 9.45 -6.83
CA LEU A 238 -9.76 8.66 -5.71
C LEU A 238 -9.89 9.40 -4.38
N CYS A 239 -10.02 10.74 -4.44
CA CYS A 239 -9.83 11.65 -3.32
C CYS A 239 -11.14 12.06 -2.63
N ASP A 240 -12.29 11.67 -3.15
CA ASP A 240 -13.64 11.91 -2.59
C ASP A 240 -13.85 11.34 -1.18
N ILE A 241 -13.02 10.38 -0.73
CA ILE A 241 -13.05 9.86 0.64
C ILE A 241 -11.90 10.38 1.52
N CYS A 242 -10.98 11.17 0.96
CA CYS A 242 -9.86 11.69 1.73
C CYS A 242 -10.32 12.83 2.66
N PRO A 243 -9.77 12.93 3.89
CA PRO A 243 -10.03 14.07 4.76
C PRO A 243 -9.63 15.39 4.10
N VAL A 244 -10.39 16.46 4.35
CA VAL A 244 -10.13 17.81 3.82
C VAL A 244 -8.70 18.27 4.13
N ALA A 245 -8.23 18.08 5.37
CA ALA A 245 -6.86 18.42 5.73
C ALA A 245 -5.79 17.70 4.89
N GLN A 246 -6.06 16.47 4.42
CA GLN A 246 -5.15 15.76 3.53
C GLN A 246 -5.25 16.30 2.10
N LEU A 247 -6.47 16.64 1.64
CA LEU A 247 -6.68 17.27 0.35
C LEU A 247 -5.91 18.59 0.25
N ASP A 248 -5.93 19.41 1.30
CA ASP A 248 -5.23 20.69 1.35
C ASP A 248 -3.70 20.53 1.27
N ARG A 249 -3.14 19.56 2.02
CA ARG A 249 -1.71 19.24 1.96
C ARG A 249 -1.29 18.79 0.56
N CYS A 250 -2.05 17.88 -0.02
CA CYS A 250 -1.80 17.40 -1.38
C CYS A 250 -1.95 18.54 -2.40
N ALA A 251 -2.95 19.40 -2.26
CA ALA A 251 -3.17 20.56 -3.12
C ALA A 251 -2.00 21.53 -3.11
N GLY A 252 -1.47 21.81 -1.91
CA GLY A 252 -0.40 22.79 -1.72
C GLY A 252 0.90 22.43 -2.44
N VAL A 253 1.17 21.13 -2.63
CA VAL A 253 2.38 20.65 -3.34
C VAL A 253 2.12 20.20 -4.76
N TRP A 254 0.85 20.00 -5.15
CA TRP A 254 0.54 19.50 -6.47
C TRP A 254 0.83 20.54 -7.54
N ARG A 255 1.67 20.15 -8.50
CA ARG A 255 2.04 20.93 -9.67
C ARG A 255 2.09 20.00 -10.87
N ARG A 256 1.56 20.46 -12.01
CA ARG A 256 1.79 19.79 -13.29
C ARG A 256 3.29 19.83 -13.57
N PRO A 257 3.94 18.69 -13.86
CA PRO A 257 5.37 18.67 -14.16
C PRO A 257 5.71 19.52 -15.38
N ASP A 258 6.91 20.11 -15.35
CA ASP A 258 7.50 20.70 -16.54
C ASP A 258 7.76 19.60 -17.60
N PRO A 259 7.30 19.75 -18.85
CA PRO A 259 7.49 18.74 -19.90
C PRO A 259 8.94 18.36 -20.17
N ASP A 260 9.88 19.31 -20.10
CA ASP A 260 11.29 19.05 -20.39
C ASP A 260 11.94 18.27 -19.23
N VAL A 261 11.57 18.60 -17.99
CA VAL A 261 12.00 17.84 -16.80
C VAL A 261 11.45 16.41 -16.85
N ALA A 262 10.18 16.24 -17.20
CA ALA A 262 9.56 14.93 -17.35
C ALA A 262 10.23 14.12 -18.48
N ALA A 263 10.49 14.74 -19.62
CA ALA A 263 11.15 14.11 -20.76
C ALA A 263 12.55 13.60 -20.38
N GLY A 264 13.37 14.42 -19.74
CA GLY A 264 14.72 14.03 -19.33
C GLY A 264 14.74 12.86 -18.34
N LEU A 265 13.80 12.82 -17.38
CA LEU A 265 13.68 11.68 -16.45
C LEU A 265 13.24 10.39 -17.15
N VAL A 266 12.33 10.50 -18.13
CA VAL A 266 11.81 9.36 -18.89
C VAL A 266 12.87 8.81 -19.84
N GLU A 267 13.61 9.68 -20.53
CA GLU A 267 14.72 9.30 -21.41
C GLU A 267 15.85 8.62 -20.62
N ALA A 268 16.22 9.17 -19.46
CA ALA A 268 17.22 8.57 -18.59
C ALA A 268 16.82 7.16 -18.08
N ALA A 269 15.53 6.86 -18.04
CA ALA A 269 15.01 5.53 -17.71
C ALA A 269 14.85 4.61 -18.93
N GLY A 270 15.20 5.06 -20.13
CA GLY A 270 15.07 4.30 -21.39
C GLY A 270 13.67 4.34 -22.01
N GLY A 271 12.84 5.30 -21.62
CA GLY A 271 11.47 5.45 -22.09
C GLY A 271 11.29 6.61 -23.07
N ARG A 272 10.04 6.78 -23.53
CA ARG A 272 9.63 7.91 -24.36
C ARG A 272 8.48 8.65 -23.69
N LEU A 273 8.61 9.98 -23.55
CA LEU A 273 7.49 10.82 -23.10
C LEU A 273 6.44 10.90 -24.22
N VAL A 274 5.17 10.66 -23.87
CA VAL A 274 4.03 10.80 -24.78
C VAL A 274 3.30 12.10 -24.51
N GLU A 275 2.95 12.34 -23.24
CA GLU A 275 2.16 13.52 -22.85
C GLU A 275 2.43 13.87 -21.37
N VAL A 276 2.41 15.15 -21.03
CA VAL A 276 2.18 15.60 -19.65
C VAL A 276 0.77 16.17 -19.59
N GLY A 277 -0.19 15.36 -19.13
CA GLY A 277 -1.58 15.78 -18.98
C GLY A 277 -1.88 16.37 -17.60
N ASP A 278 -3.13 16.74 -17.37
CA ASP A 278 -3.57 17.30 -16.08
C ASP A 278 -3.68 16.26 -14.95
N ARG A 279 -3.48 14.98 -15.27
CA ARG A 279 -3.73 13.85 -14.37
C ARG A 279 -2.50 12.99 -14.14
N ALA A 280 -1.73 12.79 -15.20
CA ALA A 280 -0.57 11.91 -15.24
C ALA A 280 0.37 12.32 -16.37
N VAL A 281 1.64 11.98 -16.20
CA VAL A 281 2.61 11.88 -17.29
C VAL A 281 2.37 10.54 -17.97
N VAL A 282 2.15 10.54 -19.28
CA VAL A 282 1.99 9.33 -20.10
C VAL A 282 3.32 9.04 -20.77
N VAL A 283 3.77 7.79 -20.65
CA VAL A 283 5.06 7.31 -21.16
C VAL A 283 4.88 6.02 -21.95
N GLU A 284 5.90 5.67 -22.72
CA GLU A 284 6.04 4.38 -23.38
C GLU A 284 7.43 3.79 -23.10
N GLY A 285 7.53 2.46 -23.22
CA GLY A 285 8.80 1.73 -23.11
C GLY A 285 9.29 1.53 -21.67
N LEU A 286 8.50 1.95 -20.67
CA LEU A 286 8.83 1.77 -19.25
C LEU A 286 7.89 0.77 -18.59
N ASP A 287 8.47 -0.18 -17.85
CA ASP A 287 7.69 -1.07 -17.01
C ASP A 287 7.16 -0.37 -15.75
N GLU A 288 6.59 -1.13 -14.81
CA GLU A 288 6.08 -0.54 -13.56
C GLU A 288 7.21 -0.10 -12.63
N GLN A 289 8.33 -0.82 -12.58
CA GLN A 289 9.43 -0.54 -11.67
C GLN A 289 10.20 0.71 -12.10
N ALA A 290 10.43 0.88 -13.40
CA ALA A 290 11.12 2.04 -13.97
C ALA A 290 10.32 3.36 -13.82
N ARG A 291 8.99 3.28 -13.71
CA ARG A 291 8.13 4.48 -13.54
C ARG A 291 8.09 5.01 -12.11
N TYR A 292 8.26 4.16 -11.09
CA TYR A 292 8.14 4.60 -9.70
C TYR A 292 9.15 5.71 -9.31
N PRO A 293 10.45 5.64 -9.67
CA PRO A 293 11.40 6.71 -9.35
C PRO A 293 11.03 8.05 -9.98
N ILE A 294 10.52 8.02 -11.22
CA ILE A 294 10.03 9.21 -11.93
C ILE A 294 8.82 9.77 -11.18
N GLN A 295 7.84 8.92 -10.85
CA GLN A 295 6.65 9.31 -10.11
C GLN A 295 6.97 9.95 -8.75
N HIS A 296 7.88 9.37 -7.97
CA HIS A 296 8.25 9.91 -6.66
C HIS A 296 9.02 11.24 -6.77
N ARG A 297 9.89 11.39 -7.79
CA ARG A 297 10.62 12.66 -8.03
C ARG A 297 9.68 13.78 -8.48
N LEU A 298 8.71 13.47 -9.33
CA LEU A 298 7.75 14.44 -9.83
C LEU A 298 6.63 14.75 -8.84
N GLY A 299 6.38 13.88 -7.86
CA GLY A 299 5.18 13.96 -7.02
C GLY A 299 3.89 13.87 -7.85
N PHE A 300 3.94 13.13 -8.97
CA PHE A 300 2.91 13.10 -10.00
C PHE A 300 2.77 11.72 -10.60
N GLN A 301 1.55 11.32 -10.96
CA GLN A 301 1.31 10.00 -11.55
C GLN A 301 2.06 9.81 -12.86
N VAL A 302 2.66 8.64 -13.06
CA VAL A 302 3.31 8.27 -14.32
C VAL A 302 2.66 6.99 -14.86
N HIS A 303 1.97 7.08 -15.99
CA HIS A 303 1.22 5.98 -16.60
C HIS A 303 1.88 5.51 -17.88
N ASP A 304 1.88 4.20 -18.10
CA ASP A 304 2.29 3.62 -19.38
C ASP A 304 1.09 3.61 -20.35
N ALA A 305 1.31 4.02 -21.60
CA ALA A 305 0.28 4.14 -22.62
C ALA A 305 -0.40 2.80 -22.93
N ALA A 306 0.34 1.68 -22.88
CA ALA A 306 -0.20 0.34 -23.10
C ALA A 306 -0.94 -0.22 -21.88
N ARG A 307 -0.90 0.47 -20.73
CA ARG A 307 -1.51 0.03 -19.47
C ARG A 307 -2.32 1.15 -18.82
N PRO A 308 -3.35 1.68 -19.50
CA PRO A 308 -4.08 2.85 -19.03
C PRO A 308 -4.75 2.61 -17.67
N HIS A 309 -5.00 3.72 -16.99
CA HIS A 309 -5.79 3.76 -15.77
C HIS A 309 -7.18 4.28 -16.12
N HIS A 310 -8.21 3.49 -15.87
CA HIS A 310 -9.59 3.90 -16.12
C HIS A 310 -10.13 4.78 -14.98
N ARG A 311 -11.07 5.66 -15.33
CA ARG A 311 -11.74 6.54 -14.37
C ARG A 311 -12.40 5.70 -13.28
N ARG A 312 -12.24 6.10 -12.01
CA ARG A 312 -12.69 5.40 -10.77
C ARG A 312 -12.02 4.05 -10.49
N ARG A 313 -11.13 3.59 -11.37
CA ARG A 313 -10.47 2.26 -11.29
C ARG A 313 -8.96 2.37 -11.30
N HIS A 314 -8.43 3.53 -10.92
CA HIS A 314 -6.99 3.74 -10.92
C HIS A 314 -6.30 2.65 -10.09
N GLY A 315 -5.42 1.87 -10.72
CA GLY A 315 -4.70 0.77 -10.07
C GLY A 315 -5.56 -0.44 -9.67
N ARG A 316 -6.81 -0.54 -10.14
CA ARG A 316 -7.73 -1.68 -9.92
C ARG A 316 -7.93 -2.47 -11.22
N ALA A 317 -8.39 -3.72 -11.08
CA ALA A 317 -8.88 -4.50 -12.20
C ALA A 317 -10.22 -3.93 -12.73
N ASP A 318 -10.53 -4.20 -13.99
CA ASP A 318 -11.85 -3.87 -14.55
C ASP A 318 -12.96 -4.80 -14.04
N LEU A 319 -12.59 -6.03 -13.63
CA LEU A 319 -13.53 -6.97 -13.03
C LEU A 319 -14.16 -6.38 -11.76
N GLY A 320 -15.48 -6.54 -11.63
CA GLY A 320 -16.26 -6.00 -10.51
C GLY A 320 -16.74 -4.55 -10.69
N TRP A 321 -16.53 -3.96 -11.87
CA TRP A 321 -17.04 -2.63 -12.22
C TRP A 321 -17.99 -2.73 -13.41
N PRO A 322 -19.20 -2.12 -13.36
CA PRO A 322 -20.05 -2.03 -14.54
C PRO A 322 -19.24 -1.42 -15.67
N SER A 323 -19.13 -2.09 -16.81
CA SER A 323 -18.59 -1.44 -17.99
C SER A 323 -19.49 -0.25 -18.25
N ALA A 324 -18.98 0.99 -18.16
CA ALA A 324 -19.67 2.10 -18.79
C ALA A 324 -19.76 1.67 -20.26
N ALA A 325 -20.96 1.26 -20.68
CA ALA A 325 -21.24 1.06 -22.07
C ALA A 325 -20.66 2.27 -22.80
N ARG A 326 -19.92 2.01 -23.88
CA ARG A 326 -19.50 2.99 -24.87
C ARG A 326 -20.71 3.88 -25.18
N SER A 327 -20.85 4.99 -24.47
CA SER A 327 -21.74 6.09 -24.84
C SER A 327 -20.92 6.96 -25.77
N ALA A 328 -20.59 6.37 -26.91
CA ALA A 328 -20.35 7.08 -28.14
C ALA A 328 -21.68 6.98 -28.90
N SER A 329 -22.49 8.02 -28.74
CA SER A 329 -23.42 8.52 -29.75
C SER A 329 -23.50 10.02 -29.55
#